data_AF-A0AAV0AE59-F1
#
_entry.id   AF-A0AAV0AE59-F1
#
_cell.length_a   1.000
_cell.length_b   1.000
_cell.length_c   1.000
_cell.angle_alpha   90.00
_cell.angle_beta   90.00
_cell.angle_gamma   90.00
#
_symmetry.space_group_name_H-M   'P 1'
#
loop_
_entity.id
_entity.type
_entity.pdbx_description
1 polymer ?
#
loop_
_entity_poly.entity_id
_entity_poly.type
_entity_poly.pdbx_seq_one_letter_code
_entity_poly.pdbx_strand_id
1 'polypeptide(L)'
;GIFSLCGVPKSKFRPISSAIDKLDKMSWEDVRKKWWTKKGLGPTVADWIGNYVKLRGSEDLLENLLNNQDLTSNQIAKEGLEDMKLLFQYSEVFGILPWISFDLSLARGLDYYTGLTYKAVVKGSAPPTKPNAKPLNNKEPNSGTAKVKKTKKQKKGAEDEEDTINKSQIKVGSIAAGGRYDNLVGMFS
;
A
#
# COMPACT_ATOMS: atom_id res chain seq x y z
N GLY A 1 -5.08 -7.05 -10.81
CA GLY A 1 -4.33 -8.29 -10.57
C GLY A 1 -4.43 -8.79 -9.14
N ILE A 2 -3.76 -8.12 -8.19
CA ILE A 2 -3.54 -8.61 -6.81
C ILE A 2 -4.82 -9.05 -6.08
N PHE A 3 -5.90 -8.26 -6.11
CA PHE A 3 -7.14 -8.66 -5.44
C PHE A 3 -7.74 -9.96 -5.98
N SER A 4 -7.69 -10.16 -7.30
CA SER A 4 -8.15 -11.40 -7.92
C SER A 4 -7.34 -12.59 -7.42
N LEU A 5 -6.01 -12.43 -7.33
CA LEU A 5 -5.09 -13.46 -6.83
C LEU A 5 -5.33 -13.79 -5.36
N CYS A 6 -5.60 -12.78 -4.53
CA CYS A 6 -5.94 -13.00 -3.13
C CYS A 6 -7.34 -13.62 -2.93
N GLY A 7 -8.12 -13.87 -3.98
CA GLY A 7 -9.46 -14.45 -3.89
C GLY A 7 -10.53 -13.44 -3.47
N VAL A 8 -10.31 -12.15 -3.70
CA VAL A 8 -11.33 -11.13 -3.45
C VAL A 8 -12.44 -11.25 -4.50
N PRO A 9 -13.73 -11.28 -4.12
CA PRO A 9 -14.82 -11.21 -5.09
C PRO A 9 -14.85 -9.83 -5.79
N LYS A 10 -15.12 -9.80 -7.10
CA LYS A 10 -15.20 -8.55 -7.88
C LYS A 10 -16.15 -7.51 -7.26
N SER A 11 -17.28 -7.95 -6.69
CA SER A 11 -18.25 -7.10 -5.99
C SER A 11 -17.67 -6.37 -4.76
N LYS A 12 -16.55 -6.85 -4.21
CA LYS A 12 -15.87 -6.28 -3.04
C LYS A 12 -14.62 -5.46 -3.40
N PHE A 13 -14.22 -5.38 -4.67
CA PHE A 13 -13.01 -4.64 -5.09
C PHE A 13 -13.07 -3.18 -4.65
N ARG A 14 -14.18 -2.49 -4.93
CA ARG A 14 -14.35 -1.06 -4.59
C ARG A 14 -14.39 -0.80 -3.08
N PRO A 15 -15.16 -1.55 -2.27
CA PRO A 15 -15.12 -1.41 -0.81
C PRO A 15 -13.74 -1.66 -0.19
N ILE A 16 -12.95 -2.58 -0.75
CA ILE A 16 -11.63 -2.95 -0.23
C ILE A 16 -10.60 -1.89 -0.63
N SER A 17 -10.59 -1.45 -1.89
CA SER A 17 -9.68 -0.39 -2.35
C SER A 17 -9.85 0.92 -1.57
N SER A 18 -11.10 1.35 -1.35
CA SER A 18 -11.41 2.53 -0.54
C SER A 18 -10.90 2.43 0.90
N ALA A 19 -10.73 1.21 1.42
CA ALA A 19 -10.16 1.00 2.75
C ALA A 19 -8.62 0.97 2.72
N ILE A 20 -8.00 0.47 1.65
CA ILE A 20 -6.54 0.55 1.45
C ILE A 20 -6.09 2.00 1.34
N ASP A 21 -6.81 2.84 0.60
CA ASP A 21 -6.50 4.29 0.50
C ASP A 21 -6.46 4.99 1.89
N LYS A 22 -7.19 4.44 2.87
CA LYS A 22 -7.21 4.96 4.23
C LYS A 22 -6.01 4.51 5.08
N LEU A 23 -5.16 3.60 4.61
CA LEU A 23 -3.93 3.18 5.31
C LEU A 23 -2.98 4.35 5.60
N ASP A 24 -3.08 5.45 4.84
CA ASP A 24 -2.35 6.69 5.14
C ASP A 24 -2.70 7.30 6.52
N LYS A 25 -3.87 6.93 7.08
CA LYS A 25 -4.47 7.52 8.29
C LYS A 25 -4.75 6.51 9.42
N MET A 26 -4.61 5.21 9.18
CA MET A 26 -4.91 4.17 10.18
C MET A 26 -3.93 2.99 10.06
N SER A 27 -3.79 2.25 11.16
CA SER A 27 -2.91 1.08 11.20
C SER A 27 -3.42 -0.05 10.30
N TRP A 28 -2.52 -0.95 9.90
CA TRP A 28 -2.89 -2.17 9.17
C TRP A 28 -3.85 -3.03 9.99
N GLU A 29 -3.62 -3.13 11.30
CA GLU A 29 -4.42 -3.91 12.23
C GLU A 29 -5.87 -3.43 12.26
N ASP A 30 -6.08 -2.11 12.25
CA ASP A 30 -7.42 -1.50 12.20
C ASP A 30 -8.12 -1.78 10.87
N VAL A 31 -7.40 -1.68 9.74
CA VAL A 31 -7.94 -1.99 8.41
C VAL A 31 -8.33 -3.47 8.32
N ARG A 32 -7.44 -4.36 8.74
CA ARG A 32 -7.67 -5.81 8.76
C ARG A 32 -8.90 -6.16 9.59
N LYS A 33 -9.03 -5.60 10.80
CA LYS A 33 -10.19 -5.81 11.67
C LYS A 33 -11.48 -5.31 11.01
N LYS A 34 -11.44 -4.17 10.33
CA LYS A 34 -12.60 -3.61 9.62
C LYS A 34 -13.02 -4.46 8.42
N TRP A 35 -12.09 -5.08 7.71
CA TRP A 35 -12.40 -5.96 6.58
C TRP A 35 -13.10 -7.25 7.01
N TRP A 36 -12.59 -7.87 8.06
CA TRP A 36 -13.24 -9.03 8.66
C TRP A 36 -14.65 -8.67 9.16
N THR A 37 -14.75 -7.66 10.04
CA THR A 37 -16.01 -7.35 10.76
C THR A 37 -17.08 -6.67 9.92
N LYS A 38 -16.72 -5.79 8.97
CA LYS A 38 -17.70 -4.95 8.24
C LYS A 38 -17.80 -5.22 6.75
N LYS A 39 -16.80 -5.87 6.15
CA LYS A 39 -16.78 -6.18 4.71
C LYS A 39 -16.88 -7.68 4.41
N GLY A 40 -16.88 -8.52 5.46
CA GLY A 40 -17.00 -9.97 5.36
C GLY A 40 -15.91 -10.59 4.47
N LEU A 41 -14.69 -10.05 4.55
CA LEU A 41 -13.53 -10.61 3.86
C LEU A 41 -12.85 -11.60 4.80
N GLY A 42 -12.57 -12.82 4.36
CA GLY A 42 -11.89 -13.84 5.17
C GLY A 42 -10.54 -13.35 5.72
N PRO A 43 -10.11 -13.80 6.91
CA PRO A 43 -8.89 -13.30 7.54
C PRO A 43 -7.66 -13.65 6.70
N THR A 44 -7.65 -14.83 6.08
CA THR A 44 -6.62 -15.28 5.13
C THR A 44 -6.48 -14.35 3.93
N VAL A 45 -7.61 -13.96 3.31
CA VAL A 45 -7.61 -13.04 2.18
C VAL A 45 -7.08 -11.66 2.58
N ALA A 46 -7.48 -11.18 3.76
CA ALA A 46 -6.98 -9.92 4.31
C ALA A 46 -5.46 -9.98 4.55
N ASP A 47 -4.94 -11.08 5.10
CA ASP A 47 -3.51 -11.26 5.33
C ASP A 47 -2.71 -11.30 4.04
N TRP A 48 -3.22 -11.98 3.00
CA TRP A 48 -2.59 -11.99 1.68
C TRP A 48 -2.52 -10.61 1.06
N ILE A 49 -3.61 -9.83 1.09
CA ILE A 49 -3.56 -8.43 0.63
C ILE A 49 -2.56 -7.63 1.47
N GLY A 50 -2.51 -7.88 2.77
CA GLY A 50 -1.58 -7.29 3.72
C GLY A 50 -0.11 -7.47 3.37
N ASN A 51 0.24 -8.64 2.84
CA ASN A 51 1.60 -8.95 2.40
C ASN A 51 2.03 -8.08 1.21
N TYR A 52 1.08 -7.66 0.37
CA TYR A 52 1.34 -6.80 -0.79
C TYR A 52 1.28 -5.30 -0.45
N VAL A 53 0.25 -4.84 0.24
CA VAL A 53 0.06 -3.39 0.50
C VAL A 53 1.12 -2.79 1.43
N LYS A 54 1.91 -3.62 2.11
CA LYS A 54 3.04 -3.15 2.93
C LYS A 54 4.32 -2.96 2.11
N LEU A 55 4.34 -3.44 0.87
CA LEU A 55 5.51 -3.36 0.01
C LEU A 55 5.63 -1.98 -0.61
N ARG A 56 6.82 -1.41 -0.44
CA ARG A 56 7.27 -0.21 -1.13
C ARG A 56 8.75 -0.31 -1.42
N GLY A 57 9.21 0.28 -2.50
CA GLY A 57 10.60 0.20 -2.90
C GLY A 57 10.88 0.94 -4.20
N SER A 58 11.87 0.43 -4.93
CA SER A 58 12.28 0.87 -6.27
C SER A 58 12.30 -0.35 -7.22
N GLU A 59 13.21 -0.37 -8.18
CA GLU A 59 13.39 -1.44 -9.17
C GLU A 59 13.52 -2.83 -8.55
N ASP A 60 14.30 -3.00 -7.48
CA ASP A 60 14.44 -4.30 -6.80
C ASP A 60 13.09 -4.92 -6.40
N LEU A 61 12.15 -4.10 -5.92
CA LEU A 61 10.82 -4.58 -5.57
C LEU A 61 10.05 -5.02 -6.82
N LEU A 62 10.15 -4.25 -7.90
CA LEU A 62 9.50 -4.59 -9.15
C LEU A 62 10.04 -5.90 -9.73
N GLU A 63 11.36 -6.11 -9.72
CA GLU A 63 11.99 -7.36 -10.15
C GLU A 63 11.52 -8.55 -9.30
N ASN A 64 11.48 -8.38 -7.97
CA ASN A 64 10.97 -9.41 -7.07
C ASN A 64 9.50 -9.78 -7.38
N LEU A 65 8.67 -8.81 -7.75
CA LEU A 65 7.27 -9.04 -8.10
C LEU A 65 7.12 -9.69 -9.49
N LEU A 66 7.98 -9.32 -10.46
CA LEU A 66 8.04 -9.96 -11.78
C LEU A 66 8.52 -11.42 -11.71
N ASN A 67 9.38 -11.75 -10.74
CA ASN A 67 9.84 -13.12 -10.52
C ASN A 67 8.84 -13.98 -9.72
N ASN A 68 7.76 -13.40 -9.21
CA ASN A 68 6.73 -14.13 -8.49
C ASN A 68 5.74 -14.80 -9.48
N GLN A 69 5.75 -16.13 -9.52
CA GLN A 69 4.92 -16.93 -10.43
C GLN A 69 3.41 -16.77 -10.15
N ASP A 70 3.01 -16.60 -8.88
CA ASP A 70 1.61 -16.37 -8.53
C ASP A 70 1.13 -15.05 -9.13
N LEU A 71 1.95 -14.00 -9.09
CA LEU A 71 1.62 -12.71 -9.70
C LEU A 71 1.59 -12.79 -11.22
N THR A 72 2.64 -13.34 -11.84
CA THR A 72 2.79 -13.36 -13.30
C THR A 72 1.87 -14.34 -14.02
N SER A 73 1.33 -15.34 -13.32
CA SER A 73 0.25 -16.20 -13.85
C SER A 73 -1.08 -15.45 -14.01
N ASN A 74 -1.28 -14.31 -13.33
CA ASN A 74 -2.44 -13.46 -13.51
C ASN A 74 -2.16 -12.41 -14.60
N GLN A 75 -2.83 -12.54 -15.75
CA GLN A 75 -2.63 -11.67 -16.91
C GLN A 75 -2.69 -10.17 -16.57
N ILE A 76 -3.71 -9.74 -15.80
CA ILE A 76 -3.89 -8.33 -15.41
C ILE A 76 -2.75 -7.86 -14.49
N ALA A 77 -2.27 -8.71 -13.58
CA ALA A 77 -1.15 -8.35 -12.71
C ALA A 77 0.15 -8.27 -13.51
N LYS A 78 0.37 -9.22 -14.42
CA LYS A 78 1.55 -9.27 -15.29
C LYS A 78 1.64 -8.02 -16.18
N GLU A 79 0.59 -7.68 -16.90
CA GLU A 79 0.52 -6.48 -17.74
C GLU A 79 0.83 -5.22 -16.92
N GLY A 80 0.23 -5.09 -15.73
CA GLY A 80 0.50 -3.95 -14.85
C GLY A 80 1.96 -3.88 -14.38
N LEU A 81 2.62 -5.01 -14.12
CA LEU A 81 4.04 -5.05 -13.75
C LEU A 81 4.96 -4.76 -14.94
N GLU A 82 4.59 -5.19 -16.14
CA GLU A 82 5.31 -4.88 -17.38
C GLU A 82 5.22 -3.38 -17.72
N ASP A 83 4.04 -2.77 -17.57
CA ASP A 83 3.85 -1.31 -17.68
C ASP A 83 4.72 -0.54 -16.67
N MET A 84 4.80 -1.02 -15.43
CA MET A 84 5.69 -0.44 -14.42
C MET A 84 7.15 -0.58 -14.82
N LYS A 85 7.57 -1.71 -15.38
CA LYS A 85 8.96 -1.90 -15.86
C LYS A 85 9.31 -0.88 -16.92
N LEU A 86 8.41 -0.64 -17.86
CA LEU A 86 8.59 0.37 -18.90
C LEU A 86 8.65 1.79 -18.31
N LEU A 87 7.78 2.11 -17.34
CA LEU A 87 7.83 3.39 -16.63
C LEU A 87 9.18 3.63 -15.96
N PHE A 88 9.75 2.62 -15.30
CA PHE A 88 11.05 2.73 -14.64
C PHE A 88 12.17 3.00 -15.65
N GLN A 89 12.19 2.30 -16.79
CA GLN A 89 13.13 2.56 -17.89
C GLN A 89 13.04 4.01 -18.41
N TYR A 90 11.83 4.52 -18.62
CA TYR A 90 11.64 5.91 -19.05
C TYR A 90 12.06 6.91 -17.97
N SER A 91 11.82 6.59 -16.70
CA SER A 91 12.16 7.43 -15.57
C SER A 91 13.67 7.54 -15.35
N GLU A 92 14.40 6.47 -15.65
CA GLU A 92 15.86 6.46 -15.70
C GLU A 92 16.36 7.40 -16.81
N VAL A 93 15.84 7.27 -18.03
CA VAL A 93 16.18 8.13 -19.17
C VAL A 93 15.90 9.61 -18.88
N PHE A 94 14.79 9.91 -18.20
CA PHE A 94 14.44 11.28 -17.80
C PHE A 94 15.21 11.78 -16.56
N GLY A 95 16.03 10.95 -15.92
CA GLY A 95 16.81 11.33 -14.73
C GLY A 95 15.97 11.59 -13.49
N ILE A 96 14.73 11.09 -13.44
CA ILE A 96 13.81 11.29 -12.31
C ILE A 96 13.68 10.07 -11.40
N LEU A 97 14.31 8.96 -11.75
CA LEU A 97 14.26 7.70 -11.00
C LEU A 97 14.53 7.86 -9.48
N PRO A 98 15.50 8.69 -9.02
CA PRO A 98 15.73 8.88 -7.58
C PRO A 98 14.54 9.45 -6.78
N TRP A 99 13.55 10.01 -7.46
CA TRP A 99 12.34 10.60 -6.87
C TRP A 99 11.13 9.67 -6.91
N ILE A 100 11.27 8.49 -7.53
CA ILE A 100 10.19 7.52 -7.68
C ILE A 100 10.27 6.49 -6.57
N SER A 101 9.12 6.22 -5.95
CA SER A 101 8.94 5.06 -5.09
C SER A 101 7.75 4.27 -5.59
N PHE A 102 7.96 2.98 -5.82
CA PHE A 102 6.89 2.05 -6.14
C PHE A 102 6.22 1.60 -4.85
N ASP A 103 4.94 1.95 -4.65
CA ASP A 103 4.18 1.72 -3.42
C ASP A 103 2.85 1.01 -3.70
N LEU A 104 2.72 -0.25 -3.26
CA LEU A 104 1.53 -1.08 -3.48
C LEU A 104 0.36 -0.70 -2.54
N SER A 105 0.57 0.18 -1.56
CA SER A 105 -0.51 0.76 -0.76
C SER A 105 -1.27 1.86 -1.50
N LEU A 106 -0.72 2.39 -2.59
CA LEU A 106 -1.36 3.44 -3.37
C LEU A 106 -2.48 2.87 -4.24
N ALA A 107 -3.67 2.75 -3.66
CA ALA A 107 -4.87 2.23 -4.32
C ALA A 107 -5.97 3.31 -4.40
N ARG A 108 -5.70 4.39 -5.15
CA ARG A 108 -6.64 5.52 -5.34
C ARG A 108 -7.41 5.41 -6.65
N GLY A 109 -8.61 5.97 -6.66
CA GLY A 109 -9.43 6.17 -7.87
C GLY A 109 -9.70 4.90 -8.67
N LEU A 110 -9.75 3.71 -8.04
CA LEU A 110 -9.99 2.44 -8.74
C LEU A 110 -11.37 2.34 -9.40
N ASP A 111 -12.25 3.32 -9.21
CA ASP A 111 -13.52 3.45 -9.91
C ASP A 111 -13.41 4.11 -11.28
N TYR A 112 -12.29 4.75 -11.61
CA TYR A 112 -12.08 5.40 -12.91
C TYR A 112 -10.66 5.28 -13.48
N TYR A 113 -9.64 5.09 -12.65
CA TYR A 113 -8.29 4.79 -13.12
C TYR A 113 -8.20 3.35 -13.60
N THR A 114 -7.58 3.17 -14.76
CA THR A 114 -7.43 1.90 -15.48
C THR A 114 -5.98 1.40 -15.53
N GLY A 115 -5.01 2.23 -15.15
CA GLY A 115 -3.58 1.88 -15.17
C GLY A 115 -2.79 2.56 -14.05
N LEU A 116 -1.62 3.13 -14.41
CA LEU A 116 -0.73 3.84 -13.47
C LEU A 116 -1.51 4.87 -12.65
N THR A 117 -1.23 4.92 -11.35
CA THR A 117 -1.64 6.01 -10.46
C THR A 117 -0.43 6.52 -9.70
N TYR A 118 -0.38 7.82 -9.42
CA TYR A 118 0.74 8.44 -8.73
C TYR A 118 0.29 9.53 -7.76
N LYS A 119 1.16 9.82 -6.80
CA LYS A 119 0.99 10.83 -5.78
C LYS A 119 2.35 11.46 -5.48
N ALA A 120 2.48 12.76 -5.63
CA ALA A 120 3.66 13.50 -5.21
C ALA A 120 3.47 14.03 -3.79
N VAL A 121 4.48 13.85 -2.96
CA VAL A 121 4.53 14.34 -1.57
C VAL A 121 5.82 15.11 -1.37
N VAL A 122 5.81 16.10 -0.50
CA VAL A 122 7.05 16.77 -0.07
C VAL A 122 7.90 15.81 0.75
N LYS A 123 9.22 15.95 0.70
CA LYS A 123 10.17 15.02 1.36
C LYS A 123 9.87 14.81 2.85
N GLY A 124 9.51 15.86 3.58
CA GLY A 124 9.14 15.78 5.00
C GLY A 124 7.85 15.02 5.30
N SER A 125 7.04 14.73 4.27
CA SER A 125 5.77 13.99 4.37
C SER A 125 5.81 12.65 3.64
N ALA A 126 6.98 12.28 3.09
CA ALA A 126 7.21 10.97 2.52
C ALA A 126 7.00 9.90 3.61
N PRO A 127 6.33 8.78 3.29
CA PRO A 127 6.12 7.73 4.27
C PRO A 127 7.49 7.08 4.61
N PRO A 128 7.70 6.62 5.85
CA PRO A 128 9.01 6.18 6.31
C PRO A 128 9.54 5.02 5.45
N THR A 129 10.79 5.15 4.98
CA THR A 129 11.52 4.08 4.29
C THR A 129 12.00 3.07 5.33
N LYS A 130 11.34 1.92 5.44
CA LYS A 130 11.90 0.78 6.19
C LYS A 130 12.77 -0.04 5.22
N PRO A 131 14.01 -0.40 5.57
CA PRO A 131 14.82 -1.26 4.72
C PRO A 131 14.17 -2.64 4.61
N ASN A 132 13.98 -3.10 3.37
CA ASN A 132 13.68 -4.46 2.91
C ASN A 132 12.75 -5.32 3.79
N ALA A 133 11.48 -5.44 3.35
CA ALA A 133 10.65 -6.58 3.73
C ALA A 133 11.31 -7.87 3.21
N LYS A 134 11.45 -8.88 4.08
CA LYS A 134 11.96 -10.20 3.71
C LYS A 134 11.12 -10.83 2.57
N PRO A 135 11.71 -11.64 1.69
CA PRO A 135 10.99 -12.29 0.61
C PRO A 135 9.83 -13.14 1.15
N LEU A 136 8.69 -13.11 0.45
CA LEU A 136 7.54 -13.96 0.76
C LEU A 136 7.97 -15.43 0.68
N ASN A 137 8.01 -16.10 1.82
CA ASN A 137 8.08 -17.57 1.87
C ASN A 137 6.75 -18.06 2.43
N ASN A 138 5.95 -18.69 1.59
CA ASN A 138 4.67 -19.27 1.97
C ASN A 138 4.91 -20.59 2.73
N LYS A 139 4.99 -20.52 4.06
CA LYS A 139 4.67 -21.65 4.93
C LYS A 139 3.76 -21.20 6.06
N GLU A 140 2.69 -21.96 6.26
CA GLU A 140 1.65 -21.79 7.28
C GLU A 140 2.26 -21.53 8.67
N PRO A 141 1.69 -20.62 9.50
CA PRO A 141 2.09 -20.53 10.89
C PRO A 141 1.36 -21.62 11.69
N ASN A 142 2.13 -22.65 12.03
CA ASN A 142 1.76 -23.64 13.02
C ASN A 142 1.53 -22.96 14.39
N SER A 143 0.50 -23.42 15.09
CA SER A 143 0.03 -22.94 16.39
C SER A 143 1.10 -23.08 17.49
N GLY A 144 1.33 -22.02 18.26
CA GLY A 144 2.22 -22.05 19.43
C GLY A 144 1.89 -20.94 20.41
N THR A 145 1.41 -21.34 21.57
CA THR A 145 0.83 -20.53 22.66
C THR A 145 1.83 -19.67 23.44
N ALA A 146 1.32 -18.49 23.86
CA ALA A 146 1.56 -17.78 25.14
C ALA A 146 2.99 -17.35 25.56
N LYS A 147 3.15 -16.05 25.85
CA LYS A 147 3.22 -15.54 27.24
C LYS A 147 3.33 -14.01 27.32
N VAL A 148 2.47 -13.47 28.18
CA VAL A 148 2.40 -12.10 28.70
C VAL A 148 3.61 -11.79 29.58
N LYS A 149 4.21 -10.61 29.44
CA LYS A 149 4.93 -9.95 30.54
C LYS A 149 4.58 -8.45 30.62
N LYS A 150 4.04 -8.08 31.78
CA LYS A 150 3.69 -6.74 32.25
C LYS A 150 4.91 -6.05 32.87
N THR A 151 5.01 -4.74 32.73
CA THR A 151 5.65 -3.81 33.69
C THR A 151 5.10 -2.41 33.43
N LYS A 152 4.11 -1.97 34.22
CA LYS A 152 4.17 -1.07 35.41
C LYS A 152 4.46 0.42 35.10
N LYS A 153 3.34 1.14 35.01
CA LYS A 153 3.00 2.54 35.30
C LYS A 153 3.94 3.31 36.25
N GLN A 154 4.31 4.53 35.86
CA GLN A 154 4.62 5.61 36.79
C GLN A 154 4.04 6.95 36.27
N LYS A 155 3.58 7.78 37.21
CA LYS A 155 2.67 8.93 37.05
C LYS A 155 3.28 10.10 37.80
N LYS A 156 3.34 11.29 37.19
CA LYS A 156 3.48 12.68 37.72
C LYS A 156 4.04 13.54 36.58
N GLY A 157 3.69 14.79 36.35
CA GLY A 157 2.79 15.76 36.97
C GLY A 157 2.53 16.86 35.91
N ALA A 158 1.48 17.64 36.10
CA ALA A 158 1.11 18.74 35.21
C ALA A 158 1.98 19.97 35.49
N GLU A 159 2.43 20.66 34.43
CA GLU A 159 2.76 22.09 34.38
C GLU A 159 3.04 22.46 32.90
N ASP A 160 2.26 23.42 32.40
CA ASP A 160 2.48 24.37 31.31
C ASP A 160 2.93 23.85 29.91
N GLU A 161 1.95 23.52 29.05
CA GLU A 161 2.17 23.34 27.60
C GLU A 161 2.12 24.69 26.88
N GLU A 162 3.29 25.32 26.75
CA GLU A 162 3.55 26.34 25.73
C GLU A 162 3.46 25.68 24.34
N ASP A 163 2.71 26.28 23.41
CA ASP A 163 2.48 25.84 22.02
C ASP A 163 3.79 25.74 21.21
N THR A 164 4.61 24.74 21.51
CA THR A 164 5.76 24.34 20.70
C THR A 164 5.24 23.40 19.62
N ILE A 165 4.73 23.98 18.53
CA ILE A 165 4.49 23.23 17.30
C ILE A 165 5.79 22.52 16.95
N ASN A 166 5.80 21.20 17.12
CA ASN A 166 6.93 20.35 16.76
C ASN A 166 7.06 20.36 15.23
N LYS A 167 7.78 21.36 14.70
CA LYS A 167 8.03 21.58 13.27
C LYS A 167 8.66 20.36 12.57
N SER A 168 9.16 19.38 13.31
CA SER A 168 9.82 18.20 12.76
C SER A 168 8.87 17.19 12.09
N GLN A 169 7.55 17.37 12.17
CA GLN A 169 6.62 16.40 11.57
C GLN A 169 5.30 16.98 11.06
N ILE A 170 5.34 18.14 10.40
CA ILE A 170 4.17 18.60 9.63
C ILE A 170 4.01 17.66 8.42
N LYS A 171 3.09 16.70 8.54
CA LYS A 171 2.67 15.83 7.43
C LYS A 171 1.77 16.63 6.50
N VAL A 172 2.39 17.37 5.59
CA VAL A 172 1.71 17.99 4.46
C VAL A 172 1.18 16.84 3.58
N GLY A 173 -0.08 16.93 3.15
CA GLY A 173 -0.66 15.91 2.27
C GLY A 173 0.05 15.81 0.92
N SER A 174 -0.56 15.11 -0.03
CA SER A 174 -0.06 15.12 -1.40
C SER A 174 -0.17 16.50 -2.03
N ILE A 175 0.87 16.93 -2.73
CA ILE A 175 0.92 18.19 -3.49
C ILE A 175 0.47 18.01 -4.95
N ALA A 176 0.55 16.79 -5.47
CA ALA A 176 -0.02 16.42 -6.77
C ALA A 176 -0.46 14.95 -6.74
N ALA A 177 -1.43 14.60 -7.58
CA ALA A 177 -1.86 13.22 -7.80
C ALA A 177 -2.46 13.08 -9.20
N GLY A 178 -2.46 11.86 -9.72
CA GLY A 178 -3.04 11.57 -11.02
C GLY A 178 -3.00 10.09 -11.34
N GLY A 179 -3.41 9.77 -12.55
CA GLY A 179 -3.36 8.41 -13.07
C GLY A 179 -3.96 8.29 -14.46
N ARG A 180 -3.88 7.10 -15.04
CA ARG A 180 -4.42 6.74 -16.35
C ARG A 180 -5.89 6.34 -16.23
N TYR A 181 -6.78 6.89 -17.06
CA TYR A 181 -8.23 6.63 -17.06
C TYR A 181 -8.77 6.51 -18.49
N ASP A 182 -8.59 5.35 -19.11
CA ASP A 182 -8.87 5.18 -20.56
C ASP A 182 -10.36 5.32 -20.92
N ASN A 183 -11.25 4.97 -19.98
CA ASN A 183 -12.68 4.84 -20.28
C ASN A 183 -13.51 6.09 -19.93
N LEU A 184 -12.96 7.04 -19.16
CA LEU A 184 -13.76 8.09 -18.53
C LEU A 184 -14.39 9.05 -19.55
N VAL A 185 -13.66 9.38 -20.62
CA VAL A 185 -14.16 10.30 -21.67
C VAL A 185 -15.26 9.63 -22.50
N GLY A 186 -15.12 8.33 -22.80
CA GLY A 186 -16.11 7.57 -23.57
C GLY A 186 -17.44 7.32 -22.84
N MET A 187 -17.54 7.64 -21.55
CA MET A 187 -18.81 7.53 -20.82
C MET A 187 -19.80 8.67 -21.13
N PHE A 188 -19.35 9.73 -21.81
CA PHE A 188 -20.16 10.91 -22.14
C PHE A 188 -20.54 11.00 -23.63
N SER A 189 -20.10 10.04 -24.44
CA SER A 189 -20.44 9.90 -25.87
C SER A 189 -21.54 8.86 -26.07
#